data_AF-A0A399EJK0-F1
#
_entry.id   AF-A0A399EJK0-F1
#
_cell.length_a   1.000
_cell.length_b   1.000
_cell.length_c   1.000
_cell.angle_alpha   90.00
_cell.angle_beta   90.00
_cell.angle_gamma   90.00
#
_symmetry.space_group_name_H-M   'P 1'
#
loop_
_entity.id
_entity.type
_entity.pdbx_description
1 polymer ?
#
loop_
_entity_poly.entity_id
_entity_poly.type
_entity_poly.pdbx_seq_one_letter_code
_entity_poly.pdbx_strand_id
1 'polypeptide(L)'
;MTANETVWRSLGQGKAHPSDVLNTLIEIDNRRGLVGLWALETDLREALPRLRPQAQALAQAWLEALCLYRASYYPEGRLSKLFNRFLQKEAQPTLARAS
;
A
#
# COMPACT_ATOMS: atom_id res chain seq x y z
N MET A 1 -7.30 -19.36 8.61
CA MET A 1 -6.08 -18.98 7.87
C MET A 1 -5.89 -17.49 7.99
N THR A 2 -4.65 -17.04 8.10
CA THR A 2 -4.34 -15.61 8.07
C THR A 2 -4.30 -15.12 6.62
N ALA A 3 -4.65 -13.85 6.39
CA ALA A 3 -4.55 -13.24 5.06
C ALA A 3 -3.16 -13.38 4.42
N ASN A 4 -2.08 -13.34 5.23
CA ASN A 4 -0.72 -13.60 4.74
C ASN A 4 -0.56 -15.04 4.21
N GLU A 5 -1.13 -16.05 4.88
CA GLU A 5 -1.13 -17.44 4.37
C GLU A 5 -1.85 -17.56 3.03
N THR A 6 -2.92 -16.79 2.81
CA THR A 6 -3.64 -16.77 1.52
C THR A 6 -2.74 -16.27 0.39
N VAL A 7 -1.97 -15.19 0.63
CA VAL A 7 -1.01 -14.68 -0.35
C VAL A 7 0.02 -15.76 -0.69
N TRP A 8 0.73 -16.29 0.32
CA TRP A 8 1.80 -17.26 0.09
C TRP A 8 1.31 -18.56 -0.55
N ARG A 9 0.10 -19.01 -0.19
CA ARG A 9 -0.53 -20.14 -0.85
C ARG A 9 -0.82 -19.87 -2.33
N SER A 10 -1.36 -18.69 -2.65
CA SER A 10 -1.64 -18.34 -4.05
C SER A 10 -0.37 -18.34 -4.91
N LEU A 11 0.74 -17.84 -4.35
CA LEU A 11 2.06 -17.89 -4.99
C LEU A 11 2.55 -19.33 -5.17
N GLY A 12 2.40 -20.18 -4.15
CA GLY A 12 2.75 -21.60 -4.24
C GLY A 12 1.91 -22.37 -5.25
N GLN A 13 0.66 -21.97 -5.48
CA GLN A 13 -0.25 -22.57 -6.45
C GLN A 13 -0.16 -21.95 -7.85
N GLY A 14 0.52 -20.79 -7.99
CA GLY A 14 0.62 -20.06 -9.26
C GLY A 14 -0.71 -19.48 -9.74
N LYS A 15 -1.73 -19.34 -8.87
CA LYS A 15 -3.04 -18.78 -9.23
C LYS A 15 -3.65 -18.00 -8.06
N ALA A 16 -4.34 -16.91 -8.39
CA ALA A 16 -5.18 -16.14 -7.48
C ALA A 16 -6.40 -15.63 -8.25
N HIS A 17 -7.60 -15.74 -7.67
CA HIS A 17 -8.78 -15.09 -8.24
C HIS A 17 -8.80 -13.61 -7.83
N PRO A 18 -9.23 -12.66 -8.67
CA PRO A 18 -9.25 -11.23 -8.32
C PRO A 18 -10.01 -10.91 -7.03
N SER A 19 -11.13 -11.58 -6.79
CA SER A 19 -11.90 -11.42 -5.54
C SER A 19 -11.11 -11.89 -4.31
N ASP A 20 -10.32 -12.96 -4.43
CA ASP A 20 -9.49 -13.44 -3.32
C ASP A 20 -8.39 -12.43 -2.99
N VAL A 21 -7.81 -11.82 -4.02
CA VAL A 21 -6.81 -10.74 -3.87
C VAL A 21 -7.41 -9.57 -3.09
N LEU A 22 -8.54 -9.03 -3.56
CA LEU A 22 -9.19 -7.89 -2.92
C LEU A 22 -9.62 -8.21 -1.48
N ASN A 23 -10.26 -9.35 -1.25
CA ASN A 23 -10.70 -9.76 0.08
C ASN A 23 -9.52 -9.90 1.05
N THR A 24 -8.39 -10.43 0.58
CA THR A 24 -7.17 -10.56 1.37
C THR A 24 -6.60 -9.18 1.75
N LEU A 25 -6.57 -8.23 0.82
CA LEU A 25 -6.10 -6.86 1.11
C LEU A 25 -7.02 -6.15 2.11
N ILE A 26 -8.34 -6.28 1.96
CA ILE A 26 -9.34 -5.76 2.91
C ILE A 26 -9.14 -6.38 4.29
N GLU A 27 -8.90 -7.70 4.37
CA GLU A 27 -8.67 -8.37 5.66
C GLU A 27 -7.39 -7.88 6.35
N ILE A 28 -6.30 -7.69 5.60
CA ILE A 28 -5.05 -7.13 6.13
C ILE A 28 -5.27 -5.72 6.66
N ASP A 29 -5.94 -4.89 5.87
CA ASP A 29 -6.25 -3.51 6.19
C ASP A 29 -7.15 -3.41 7.43
N ASN A 30 -8.20 -4.21 7.51
CA ASN A 30 -9.09 -4.23 8.67
C ASN A 30 -8.40 -4.64 9.97
N ARG A 31 -7.38 -5.51 9.89
CA ARG A 31 -6.65 -6.00 11.08
C ARG A 31 -5.47 -5.13 11.49
N ARG A 32 -4.75 -4.58 10.51
CA ARG A 32 -3.44 -3.94 10.72
C ARG A 32 -3.30 -2.57 10.05
N GLY A 33 -4.33 -2.11 9.35
CA GLY A 33 -4.34 -0.87 8.59
C GLY A 33 -3.24 -0.81 7.53
N LEU A 34 -2.86 0.42 7.19
CA LEU A 34 -1.77 0.73 6.26
C LEU A 34 -0.43 0.06 6.64
N VAL A 35 -0.14 -0.10 7.94
CA VAL A 35 1.07 -0.77 8.42
C VAL A 35 1.10 -2.24 7.97
N GLY A 36 -0.04 -2.92 8.01
CA GLY A 36 -0.15 -4.29 7.50
C GLY A 36 0.08 -4.40 6.01
N LEU A 37 -0.39 -3.43 5.24
CA LEU A 37 -0.18 -3.37 3.79
C LEU A 37 1.30 -3.11 3.45
N TRP A 38 1.98 -2.23 4.18
CA TRP A 38 3.42 -2.02 4.02
C TRP A 38 4.23 -3.26 4.39
N ALA A 39 3.88 -3.95 5.47
CA ALA A 39 4.54 -5.19 5.84
C ALA A 39 4.42 -6.24 4.72
N LEU A 40 3.23 -6.42 4.16
CA LEU A 40 3.04 -7.34 3.03
C LEU A 40 3.85 -6.92 1.79
N GLU A 41 3.90 -5.63 1.47
CA GLU A 41 4.70 -5.12 0.36
C GLU A 41 6.20 -5.44 0.55
N THR A 42 6.73 -5.21 1.75
CA THR A 42 8.12 -5.53 2.09
C THR A 42 8.38 -7.02 1.95
N ASP A 43 7.54 -7.86 2.57
CA ASP A 43 7.70 -9.32 2.52
C ASP A 43 7.70 -9.84 1.06
N LEU A 44 6.79 -9.32 0.22
CA LEU A 44 6.70 -9.70 -1.19
C LEU A 44 7.95 -9.26 -1.98
N ARG A 45 8.44 -8.04 -1.77
CA ARG A 45 9.65 -7.52 -2.45
C ARG A 45 10.90 -8.30 -2.05
N GLU A 46 11.04 -8.65 -0.77
CA GLU A 46 12.16 -9.45 -0.28
C GLU A 46 12.13 -10.88 -0.80
N ALA A 47 10.94 -11.46 -0.94
CA ALA A 47 10.77 -12.81 -1.46
C ALA A 47 10.95 -12.89 -3.00
N LEU A 48 10.57 -11.84 -3.73
CA LEU A 48 10.52 -11.82 -5.20
C LEU A 48 11.75 -12.45 -5.90
N PRO A 49 13.01 -12.07 -5.59
CA PRO A 49 14.18 -12.63 -6.27
C PRO A 49 14.41 -14.13 -6.01
N ARG A 50 13.79 -14.68 -4.97
CA ARG A 50 13.92 -16.09 -4.57
C ARG A 50 12.80 -16.97 -5.11
N LEU A 51 11.76 -16.38 -5.68
CA LEU A 51 10.61 -17.12 -6.22
C LEU A 51 10.95 -17.77 -7.56
N ARG A 52 10.26 -18.87 -7.87
CA ARG A 52 10.27 -19.47 -9.22
C ARG A 52 9.62 -18.51 -10.22
N PRO A 53 9.98 -18.53 -11.51
CA PRO A 53 9.48 -17.56 -12.50
C PRO A 53 7.95 -17.39 -12.54
N GLN A 54 7.19 -18.49 -12.47
CA GLN A 54 5.72 -18.43 -12.44
C GLN A 54 5.18 -17.74 -11.17
N ALA A 55 5.82 -17.95 -10.02
CA ALA A 55 5.46 -17.28 -8.77
C ALA A 55 5.92 -15.82 -8.74
N GLN A 56 7.00 -15.46 -9.44
CA GLN A 56 7.43 -14.07 -9.58
C GLN A 56 6.39 -13.21 -10.30
N ALA A 57 5.84 -13.71 -11.41
CA ALA A 57 4.80 -12.99 -12.15
C ALA A 57 3.56 -12.71 -11.27
N LEU A 58 3.12 -13.72 -10.50
CA LEU A 58 1.98 -13.55 -9.61
C LEU A 58 2.32 -12.66 -8.39
N ALA A 59 3.54 -12.74 -7.85
CA ALA A 59 3.98 -11.84 -6.79
C ALA A 59 4.03 -10.38 -7.26
N GLN A 60 4.46 -10.14 -8.50
CA GLN A 60 4.41 -8.82 -9.11
C GLN A 60 2.97 -8.31 -9.24
N ALA A 61 2.04 -9.16 -9.69
CA ALA A 61 0.62 -8.82 -9.75
C ALA A 61 0.02 -8.50 -8.36
N TRP A 62 0.43 -9.21 -7.31
CA TRP A 62 0.07 -8.88 -5.93
C TRP A 62 0.61 -7.52 -5.50
N LEU A 63 1.87 -7.19 -5.83
CA LEU A 63 2.47 -5.89 -5.54
C LEU A 63 1.72 -4.75 -6.25
N GLU A 64 1.34 -4.96 -7.51
CA GLU A 64 0.54 -4.00 -8.28
C GLU A 64 -0.85 -3.80 -7.67
N ALA A 65 -1.55 -4.89 -7.32
CA ALA A 65 -2.86 -4.83 -6.68
C ALA A 65 -2.79 -4.09 -5.33
N LEU A 66 -1.76 -4.35 -4.53
CA LEU A 66 -1.52 -3.67 -3.26
C LEU A 66 -1.26 -2.17 -3.46
N CYS A 67 -0.49 -1.80 -4.48
CA CYS A 67 -0.25 -0.40 -4.85
C CYS A 67 -1.56 0.31 -5.22
N LEU A 68 -2.37 -0.29 -6.10
CA LEU A 68 -3.66 0.24 -6.53
C LEU A 68 -4.67 0.36 -5.38
N TYR A 69 -4.72 -0.64 -4.50
CA TYR A 69 -5.56 -0.61 -3.30
C TYR A 69 -5.18 0.57 -2.41
N ARG A 70 -3.90 0.74 -2.08
CA ARG A 70 -3.44 1.88 -1.26
C ARG A 70 -3.71 3.22 -1.92
N ALA A 71 -3.47 3.36 -3.23
CA ALA A 71 -3.76 4.61 -3.94
C ALA A 71 -5.25 4.98 -3.87
N SER A 72 -6.13 3.97 -3.85
CA SER A 72 -7.57 4.13 -3.79
C SER A 72 -8.09 4.48 -2.38
N TYR A 73 -7.60 3.80 -1.34
CA TYR A 73 -8.13 3.93 0.03
C TYR A 73 -7.27 4.80 0.98
N TYR A 74 -6.01 5.01 0.63
CA TYR A 74 -5.04 5.86 1.35
C TYR A 74 -4.44 6.92 0.41
N PRO A 75 -5.26 7.79 -0.21
CA PRO A 75 -4.73 8.82 -1.09
C PRO A 75 -3.75 9.71 -0.33
N GLU A 76 -2.61 10.02 -0.95
CA GLU A 76 -1.49 10.80 -0.40
C GLU A 76 -1.88 12.20 0.13
N GLY A 77 -3.12 12.62 -0.15
CA GLY A 77 -3.70 13.88 0.26
C GLY A 77 -3.68 14.15 1.76
N ARG A 78 -3.55 13.16 2.66
CA ARG A 78 -3.49 13.47 4.11
C ARG A 78 -2.14 14.06 4.53
N LEU A 79 -1.03 13.45 4.15
CA LEU A 79 0.30 14.00 4.42
C LEU A 79 0.58 15.24 3.57
N SER A 80 0.21 15.22 2.29
CA SER A 80 0.34 16.39 1.43
C SER A 80 -0.47 17.59 1.95
N LYS A 81 -1.70 17.39 2.47
CA LYS A 81 -2.45 18.47 3.15
C LYS A 81 -1.78 18.91 4.45
N LEU A 82 -1.20 17.99 5.22
CA LEU A 82 -0.50 18.31 6.46
C LEU A 82 0.73 19.19 6.18
N PHE A 83 1.59 18.78 5.23
CA PHE A 83 2.76 19.55 4.79
C PHE A 83 2.38 20.89 4.17
N ASN A 84 1.38 20.93 3.29
CA ASN A 84 0.87 22.19 2.74
C ASN A 84 0.35 23.14 3.84
N ARG A 85 -0.30 22.61 4.87
CA ARG A 85 -0.75 23.42 6.02
C ARG A 85 0.42 24.00 6.82
N PHE A 86 1.51 23.24 7.00
CA PHE A 86 2.71 23.75 7.66
C PHE A 86 3.41 24.82 6.82
N LEU A 87 3.59 24.60 5.52
CA LEU A 87 4.25 25.53 4.61
C LEU A 87 3.47 26.84 4.42
N GLN A 88 2.13 26.79 4.38
CA GLN A 88 1.29 28.00 4.29
C GLN A 88 1.36 28.86 5.57
N LYS A 89 1.69 28.26 6.72
CA LYS A 89 1.81 28.99 7.99
C LYS A 89 3.05 29.89 8.04
N GLU A 90 4.06 29.62 7.22
CA GLU A 90 5.27 30.45 7.09
C GLU A 90 5.08 31.62 6.11
N ALA A 91 4.06 31.57 5.24
CA ALA A 91 3.86 32.53 4.16
C ALA A 91 2.85 33.66 4.47
N GLN A 92 2.75 34.12 5.73
CA GLN A 92 2.14 35.43 6.03
C GLN A 92 3.25 36.48 6.17
N PRO A 93 3.64 37.18 5.08
CA PRO A 93 4.28 38.47 5.26
C PRO A 93 3.24 39.39 5.91
N THR A 94 3.55 39.83 7.12
CA THR A 94 2.84 40.89 7.81
C THR A 94 2.75 42.08 6.86
N LEU A 95 1.59 42.30 6.25
CA LEU A 95 1.24 43.57 5.63
C LEU A 95 1.12 44.58 6.78
N ALA A 96 2.27 45.04 7.28
CA ALA A 96 2.35 46.25 8.05
C ALA A 96 2.08 47.40 7.08
N ARG A 97 0.80 47.78 7.01
CA ARG A 97 0.38 49.12 6.64
C ARG A 97 1.29 50.12 7.37
N ALA A 98 2.08 50.88 6.63
CA ALA A 98 2.57 52.16 7.08
C ALA A 98 1.92 53.21 6.20
N SER A 99 1.24 54.13 6.89
CA SER A 99 0.46 55.27 6.41
C SER A 99 1.28 56.29 5.63
#